data_AF-A0A857N2C8-F1
#
_entry.id   AF-A0A857N2C8-F1
#
_cell.length_a   1.000
_cell.length_b   1.000
_cell.length_c   1.000
_cell.angle_alpha   90.00
_cell.angle_beta   90.00
_cell.angle_gamma   90.00
#
_symmetry.space_group_name_H-M   'P 1'
#
loop_
_entity.id
_entity.type
_entity.pdbx_description
1 polymer ?
#
loop_
_entity_poly.entity_id
_entity_poly.type
_entity_poly.pdbx_seq_one_letter_code
_entity_poly.pdbx_strand_id
1 'polypeptide(L)' 'CLTDKGPCTPQGKELKKIVPEVIQTSCTKCSPQQKKVVRNVITTMQSKYKDQWDLVVNKYDPKKQRSGELKAFLSGTD' A
#
# COMPACT_ATOMS: atom_id res chain seq x y z
N CYS A 1 -6.90 9.60 -8.09
CA CYS A 1 -6.83 8.17 -8.44
C CYS A 1 -7.02 7.25 -7.22
N LEU A 2 -5.98 6.94 -6.45
CA LEU A 2 -6.06 5.93 -5.36
C LEU A 2 -7.07 6.31 -4.27
N THR A 3 -7.26 7.60 -4.03
CA THR A 3 -8.23 8.15 -3.06
C THR A 3 -9.53 8.63 -3.72
N ASP A 4 -9.82 8.24 -4.97
CA ASP A 4 -10.96 8.71 -5.77
C ASP A 4 -11.01 10.21 -6.10
N LYS A 5 -9.96 10.97 -5.79
CA LYS A 5 -9.87 12.41 -6.11
C LYS A 5 -9.60 12.74 -7.59
N GLY A 6 -9.86 11.83 -8.52
CA GLY A 6 -9.59 12.03 -9.95
C GLY A 6 -9.25 10.74 -10.70
N PRO A 7 -9.16 10.80 -12.05
CA PRO A 7 -8.98 9.62 -12.90
C PRO A 7 -7.65 8.92 -12.63
N CYS A 8 -7.61 7.62 -12.91
CA CYS A 8 -6.40 6.81 -12.86
C CYS A 8 -5.87 6.54 -14.27
N THR A 9 -4.55 6.62 -14.44
CA THR A 9 -3.86 6.01 -15.58
C THR A 9 -4.07 4.49 -15.57
N PRO A 10 -3.84 3.78 -16.68
CA PRO A 10 -3.93 2.31 -16.70
C PRO A 10 -3.09 1.65 -15.59
N GLN A 11 -1.84 2.09 -15.40
CA GLN A 11 -0.99 1.60 -14.30
C GLN A 11 -1.57 1.96 -12.93
N GLY A 12 -2.13 3.16 -12.78
CA GLY A 12 -2.78 3.60 -11.54
C GLY A 12 -4.01 2.77 -11.19
N LYS A 13 -4.75 2.26 -12.19
CA LYS A 13 -5.90 1.37 -11.97
C LYS A 13 -5.45 0.02 -11.44
N GLU A 14 -4.40 -0.58 -12.01
CA GLU A 14 -3.86 -1.84 -11.52
C GLU A 14 -3.31 -1.69 -10.11
N LEU A 15 -2.56 -0.62 -9.84
CA LEU A 15 -2.10 -0.31 -8.48
C LEU A 15 -3.28 -0.18 -7.51
N LYS A 16 -4.34 0.53 -7.88
CA LYS A 16 -5.53 0.71 -7.05
C LYS A 16 -6.21 -0.61 -6.67
N LYS A 17 -6.19 -1.62 -7.55
CA LYS A 17 -6.73 -2.96 -7.26
C LYS A 17 -5.88 -3.72 -6.23
N ILE A 18 -4.58 -3.49 -6.23
CA ILE A 18 -3.61 -4.21 -5.40
C ILE A 18 -3.46 -3.55 -4.01
N VAL A 19 -3.65 -2.23 -3.91
CA VAL A 19 -3.51 -1.47 -2.65
C VAL A 19 -4.30 -2.08 -1.47
N PRO A 20 -5.58 -2.47 -1.60
CA PRO A 20 -6.31 -3.13 -0.52
C PRO A 20 -5.65 -4.42 -0.06
N GLU A 21 -5.19 -5.25 -1.00
CA GLU A 21 -4.52 -6.52 -0.68
C GLU A 21 -3.21 -6.28 0.08
N VAL A 22 -2.43 -5.29 -0.34
CA VAL A 22 -1.17 -4.92 0.30
C VAL A 22 -1.39 -4.43 1.72
N ILE A 23 -2.39 -3.57 1.93
CA ILE A 23 -2.68 -2.98 3.25
C ILE A 23 -3.31 -4.02 4.19
N GLN A 24 -4.20 -4.88 3.68
CA GLN A 24 -4.97 -5.81 4.51
C GLN A 24 -4.26 -7.14 4.75
N THR A 25 -3.43 -7.58 3.81
CA THR A 25 -2.82 -8.93 3.84
C THR A 25 -1.33 -8.93 3.61
N SER A 26 -0.67 -7.77 3.61
CA SER A 26 0.78 -7.68 3.42
C SER A 26 1.26 -8.33 2.12
N CYS A 27 0.48 -8.21 1.03
CA CYS A 27 0.88 -8.67 -0.31
C CYS A 27 1.13 -10.19 -0.37
N THR A 28 0.30 -11.01 0.31
CA THR A 28 0.47 -12.47 0.38
C THR A 28 0.50 -13.16 -0.98
N LYS A 29 -0.21 -12.65 -1.99
CA LYS A 29 -0.23 -13.25 -3.34
C LYS A 29 0.80 -12.65 -4.29
N CYS A 30 1.61 -11.70 -3.82
CA CYS A 30 2.61 -11.03 -4.63
C CYS A 30 3.86 -11.88 -4.81
N SER A 31 4.47 -11.82 -5.99
CA SER A 31 5.76 -12.43 -6.25
C SER A 31 6.87 -11.81 -5.39
N PRO A 32 8.01 -12.50 -5.17
CA PRO A 32 9.12 -11.96 -4.40
C PRO A 32 9.64 -10.61 -4.94
N GLN A 33 9.61 -10.44 -6.27
CA GLN A 33 9.99 -9.19 -6.94
C GLN A 33 8.96 -8.09 -6.66
N GLN A 34 7.67 -8.41 -6.76
CA GLN A 34 6.59 -7.46 -6.45
C GLN A 34 6.65 -7.02 -4.98
N LYS A 35 6.86 -7.94 -4.04
CA LYS A 35 7.03 -7.60 -2.62
C LYS A 35 8.14 -6.57 -2.40
N LYS A 36 9.32 -6.75 -3.02
CA LYS A 36 10.43 -5.77 -2.95
C LYS A 36 10.03 -4.39 -3.47
N VAL A 37 9.38 -4.35 -4.64
CA VAL A 37 8.92 -3.08 -5.24
C VAL A 37 7.90 -2.39 -4.35
N VAL A 38 6.91 -3.14 -3.84
CA VAL A 38 5.86 -2.63 -2.97
C VAL A 38 6.44 -2.08 -1.66
N ARG A 39 7.38 -2.78 -1.02
CA ARG A 39 8.08 -2.26 0.17
C ARG A 39 8.75 -0.92 -0.13
N ASN A 40 9.50 -0.83 -1.22
CA ASN A 40 10.20 0.40 -1.59
C ASN A 40 9.22 1.57 -1.85
N VAL A 41 8.12 1.30 -2.55
CA VAL A 41 7.08 2.31 -2.84
C VAL A 41 6.43 2.80 -1.54
N ILE A 42 6.05 1.90 -0.64
CA ILE A 42 5.39 2.29 0.62
C ILE A 42 6.36 3.06 1.52
N THR A 43 7.60 2.61 1.67
CA THR A 43 8.61 3.34 2.44
C THR A 43 8.87 4.73 1.87
N THR A 44 8.88 4.87 0.54
CA THR A 44 8.99 6.17 -0.12
C THR A 44 7.75 7.04 0.13
N MET A 45 6.55 6.47 0.07
CA MET A 45 5.30 7.18 0.37
C MET A 45 5.27 7.66 1.82
N GLN A 46 5.68 6.83 2.78
CA GLN A 46 5.73 7.20 4.19
C GLN A 46 6.76 8.30 4.49
N SER A 47 7.90 8.29 3.80
CA SER A 47 8.96 9.28 4.03
C SER A 47 8.74 10.60 3.31
N LYS A 48 8.25 10.58 2.06
CA LYS A 48 8.12 11.78 1.22
C LYS A 48 6.69 12.33 1.09
N TYR A 49 5.68 11.48 1.30
CA TYR A 49 4.28 11.78 1.00
C TYR A 49 3.37 11.31 2.13
N LYS A 50 3.76 11.62 3.38
CA LYS A 50 3.09 11.10 4.58
C LYS A 50 1.59 11.40 4.60
N ASP A 51 1.19 12.63 4.29
CA ASP A 51 -0.21 13.03 4.31
C ASP A 51 -1.03 12.26 3.27
N GLN A 52 -0.47 12.06 2.07
CA GLN A 52 -1.11 11.28 1.01
C GLN A 52 -1.18 9.79 1.39
N TRP A 53 -0.14 9.25 2.03
CA TRP A 53 -0.13 7.89 2.54
C TRP A 53 -1.21 7.70 3.61
N ASP A 54 -1.33 8.62 4.56
CA ASP A 54 -2.35 8.56 5.61
C ASP A 54 -3.76 8.60 5.02
N LEU A 55 -4.01 9.38 3.96
CA LEU A 55 -5.28 9.35 3.22
C LEU A 55 -5.55 7.99 2.54
N VAL A 56 -4.52 7.35 1.99
CA VAL A 56 -4.65 6.02 1.37
C VAL A 56 -4.96 4.97 2.45
N VAL A 57 -4.20 4.96 3.55
CA VAL A 57 -4.43 4.01 4.66
C VAL A 57 -5.81 4.20 5.26
N ASN A 58 -6.23 5.43 5.57
CA ASN A 58 -7.56 5.67 6.14
C ASN A 58 -8.69 5.25 5.20
N LYS A 59 -8.45 5.25 3.88
CA LYS A 59 -9.44 4.80 2.90
C LYS A 59 -9.56 3.27 2.85
N TYR A 60 -8.45 2.55 2.90
CA TYR A 60 -8.42 1.10 2.66
C TYR A 60 -8.32 0.25 3.96
N ASP A 61 -7.89 0.85 5.06
CA ASP A 61 -7.90 0.29 6.42
C ASP A 61 -8.27 1.38 7.46
N PRO A 62 -9.52 1.88 7.46
CA PRO A 62 -9.98 2.91 8.41
C PRO A 62 -9.90 2.45 9.87
N LYS A 63 -9.96 1.14 10.12
CA LYS A 63 -9.90 0.56 11.47
C LYS A 63 -8.46 0.28 11.93
N LYS A 64 -7.47 0.49 11.05
CA LYS A 64 -6.03 0.26 11.29
C LYS A 64 -5.71 -1.14 11.82
N GLN A 65 -6.57 -2.12 11.54
CA GLN A 65 -6.56 -3.43 12.20
C GLN A 65 -5.29 -4.24 11.87
N ARG A 66 -4.65 -3.93 10.75
CA ARG A 66 -3.51 -4.69 10.22
C ARG A 66 -2.21 -3.87 10.20
N SER A 67 -2.19 -2.72 10.87
CA SER A 67 -1.02 -1.81 10.88
C SER A 67 0.26 -2.49 11.35
N GLY A 68 0.17 -3.45 12.28
CA GLY A 68 1.31 -4.24 12.75
C GLY A 68 1.86 -5.20 11.69
N GLU A 69 0.99 -5.90 10.97
CA GLU A 69 1.37 -6.81 9.88
C GLU A 69 1.98 -6.05 8.70
N LEU A 70 1.41 -4.89 8.37
CA LEU A 70 1.95 -4.01 7.35
C LEU A 70 3.35 -3.52 7.76
N LYS A 71 3.56 -3.18 9.03
CA LYS A 71 4.88 -2.79 9.54
C LYS A 71 5.90 -3.93 9.44
N ALA A 72 5.51 -5.15 9.79
CA ALA A 72 6.35 -6.35 9.66
C ALA A 72 6.74 -6.65 8.21
N PHE A 73 5.79 -6.50 7.28
CA PHE A 73 6.05 -6.60 5.85
C PHE A 73 7.05 -5.55 5.36
N LEU A 74 6.94 -4.31 5.84
CA LEU A 74 7.87 -3.23 5.47
C LEU A 74 9.27 -3.44 6.05
N SER A 75 9.40 -4.06 7.23
CA SER A 75 10.70 -4.47 7.79
C SER A 75 11.28 -5.72 7.13
N GLY A 76 10.55 -6.39 6.24
CA GLY A 76 11.01 -7.61 5.55
C GLY A 76 11.05 -8.83 6.47
N THR A 77 10.22 -8.84 7.52
CA THR A 77 10.12 -9.91 8.51
C THR A 77 8.83 -10.73 8.35
N ASP A 78 8.20 -10.66 7.17
CA ASP A 78 7.03 -11.47 6.75
C ASP A 78 7.39 -12.87 6.22
#